data_AF-A0A3C1SQ96-F1
#
_entry.id   AF-A0A3C1SQ96-F1
#
_cell.length_a   1.000
_cell.length_b   1.000
_cell.length_c   1.000
_cell.angle_alpha   90.00
_cell.angle_beta   90.00
_cell.angle_gamma   90.00
#
_symmetry.space_group_name_H-M   'P 1'
#
loop_
_entity.id
_entity.type
_entity.pdbx_description
1 polymer ?
#
loop_
_entity_poly.entity_id
_entity_poly.type
_entity_poly.pdbx_seq_one_letter_code
_entity_poly.pdbx_strand_id
1 'polypeptide(L)' 'MRLCDRDIERCLDEGKICIEPRPASGRINGVSVDLHLGSRFRVFNDHAAPYIDLSGPREAVDKAIN' A
#
# COMPACT_ATOMS: atom_id res chain seq x y z
N MET A 1 4.11 -19.95 7.38
CA MET A 1 5.57 -19.90 7.13
C MET A 1 5.86 -18.57 6.45
N ARG A 2 6.91 -17.84 6.85
CA ARG A 2 7.33 -16.57 6.21
C ARG A 2 8.65 -16.82 5.46
N LEU A 3 8.89 -16.07 4.37
CA LEU A 3 10.15 -16.14 3.63
C LEU A 3 11.26 -15.48 4.47
N CYS A 4 12.44 -16.10 4.53
CA CYS A 4 13.62 -15.41 5.05
C CYS A 4 14.14 -14.39 4.04
N ASP A 5 14.99 -13.46 4.48
CA ASP A 5 15.68 -12.48 3.63
C ASP A 5 16.23 -13.06 2.32
N ARG A 6 16.96 -14.19 2.36
CA ARG A 6 17.51 -14.86 1.18
C ARG A 6 16.42 -15.36 0.22
N ASP A 7 15.32 -15.88 0.76
CA ASP A 7 14.21 -16.34 -0.06
C ASP A 7 13.44 -15.16 -0.67
N ILE A 8 13.31 -14.04 0.07
CA ILE A 8 12.73 -12.79 -0.43
C ILE A 8 13.56 -12.28 -1.61
N GLU A 9 14.89 -12.18 -1.47
CA GLU A 9 15.79 -11.75 -2.54
C GLU A 9 15.67 -12.64 -3.78
N ARG A 10 15.69 -13.96 -3.59
CA ARG A 10 15.50 -14.92 -4.69
C ARG A 10 14.15 -14.76 -5.37
N CYS A 11 13.07 -14.57 -4.62
CA CYS A 11 11.74 -14.36 -5.21
C CYS A 11 11.63 -13.04 -5.98
N LEU A 12 12.38 -12.00 -5.57
CA LEU A 12 12.51 -10.75 -6.32
C LEU A 12 13.34 -10.95 -7.61
N ASP A 13 14.40 -11.77 -7.58
CA ASP A 13 15.24 -12.09 -8.74
C ASP A 13 14.50 -12.96 -9.77
N GLU A 14 13.74 -13.94 -9.30
CA GLU A 14 12.91 -14.82 -10.13
C GLU A 14 11.66 -14.11 -10.68
N GLY A 15 11.38 -12.87 -10.26
CA GLY A 15 10.21 -12.10 -10.67
C GLY A 15 8.87 -12.64 -10.12
N LYS A 16 8.90 -13.56 -9.16
CA LYS A 16 7.70 -14.06 -8.47
C LYS A 16 7.07 -12.99 -7.58
N ILE A 17 7.90 -12.11 -7.03
CA ILE A 17 7.50 -10.91 -6.28
C ILE A 17 8.13 -9.73 -7.00
N CYS A 18 7.36 -8.65 -7.20
CA CYS A 18 7.87 -7.42 -7.77
C CYS A 18 7.65 -6.25 -6.79
N ILE A 19 8.72 -5.52 -6.49
CA ILE A 19 8.69 -4.27 -5.71
C ILE A 19 9.44 -3.23 -6.54
N GLU A 20 8.73 -2.17 -6.93
CA GLU A 20 9.29 -1.08 -7.71
C GLU A 20 9.20 0.25 -6.95
N PRO A 21 10.32 0.96 -6.73
CA PRO A 21 11.70 0.58 -7.06
C PRO A 21 12.23 -0.60 -6.21
N ARG A 22 13.15 -1.39 -6.76
CA ARG A 22 13.71 -2.56 -6.05
C ARG A 22 14.41 -2.10 -4.76
N PRO A 23 14.03 -2.65 -3.59
CA PRO A 23 14.67 -2.30 -2.33
C PRO A 23 16.13 -2.78 -2.32
N ALA A 24 17.01 -1.99 -1.70
CA ALA A 24 18.40 -2.41 -1.49
C ALA A 24 18.48 -3.56 -0.47
N SER A 25 19.45 -4.48 -0.61
CA SER A 25 19.60 -5.65 0.28
C SER A 25 19.66 -5.28 1.77
N GLY A 26 20.22 -4.12 2.13
CA GLY A 26 20.22 -3.63 3.53
C GLY A 26 18.84 -3.36 4.14
N ARG A 27 17.77 -3.41 3.34
CA ARG A 27 16.37 -3.24 3.77
C ARG A 27 15.58 -4.54 3.82
N ILE A 28 16.21 -5.64 3.43
CA ILE A 28 15.65 -6.98 3.49
C ILE A 28 16.35 -7.66 4.65
N ASN A 29 15.63 -7.89 5.75
CA ASN A 29 16.22 -8.48 6.95
C ASN A 29 15.26 -9.47 7.62
N GLY A 30 15.79 -10.59 8.09
CA GLY A 30 15.02 -11.59 8.81
C GLY A 30 13.90 -12.17 7.97
N VAL A 31 12.69 -11.63 8.11
CA VAL A 31 11.48 -12.06 7.37
C VAL A 31 10.65 -10.87 6.86
N SER A 32 11.28 -9.72 6.63
CA SER A 32 10.64 -8.45 6.27
C SER A 32 11.44 -7.64 5.25
N VAL A 33 10.73 -6.69 4.61
CA VAL A 33 11.30 -5.68 3.71
C VAL A 33 10.83 -4.30 4.17
N ASP A 34 11.76 -3.37 4.40
CA ASP A 34 11.43 -1.99 4.77
C ASP A 34 10.96 -1.16 3.58
N LEU A 35 9.82 -0.48 3.73
CA LEU A 35 9.22 0.39 2.71
C LEU A 35 9.36 1.87 3.06
N HIS A 36 9.20 2.73 2.05
CA HIS A 36 9.16 4.18 2.22
C HIS A 36 7.74 4.74 2.14
N LEU A 37 7.50 5.83 2.85
CA LEU A 37 6.26 6.60 2.74
C LEU A 37 6.21 7.34 1.40
N GLY A 38 5.10 7.19 0.67
CA GLY A 38 4.85 7.94 -0.56
C GLY A 38 4.47 9.40 -0.28
N SER A 39 4.50 10.25 -1.31
CA SER A 39 4.22 11.69 -1.19
C SER A 39 2.75 12.07 -1.41
N ARG A 40 1.86 11.11 -1.63
CA ARG A 40 0.44 11.35 -1.91
C ARG A 40 -0.41 11.04 -0.69
N PHE A 41 -1.13 12.05 -0.22
CA PHE A 41 -2.05 11.96 0.91
C PHE A 41 -3.46 12.31 0.45
N ARG A 42 -4.47 11.69 1.07
CA ARG A 42 -5.88 12.04 0.86
C ARG A 42 -6.42 12.56 2.20
N VAL A 43 -7.13 13.67 2.13
CA VAL A 43 -7.79 14.29 3.29
C VAL A 43 -9.30 14.22 3.08
N PHE A 44 -10.06 14.23 4.19
CA PHE A 44 -11.51 14.37 4.15
C PHE A 44 -11.87 15.85 4.17
N ASN A 45 -12.90 16.23 3.42
CA ASN A 45 -13.52 17.54 3.53
C ASN A 45 -14.61 17.47 4.62
N ASP A 46 -14.36 18.10 5.77
CA ASP A 46 -15.17 18.00 6.99
C ASP A 46 -16.60 18.55 6.85
N HIS A 47 -16.84 19.36 5.81
CA HIS A 47 -18.14 19.96 5.54
C HIS A 47 -18.87 19.40 4.29
N ALA A 48 -18.34 18.34 3.66
CA ALA A 48 -18.94 17.80 2.44
C ALA A 48 -20.22 16.97 2.70
N ALA A 49 -20.26 16.19 3.79
CA ALA A 49 -21.41 15.38 4.16
C ALA A 49 -21.41 15.01 5.66
N PRO A 50 -22.57 14.80 6.28
CA PRO A 50 -22.65 14.39 7.69
C PRO A 50 -22.26 12.92 7.93
N TYR A 51 -22.30 12.07 6.90
CA TYR A 51 -21.90 10.67 6.93
C TYR A 51 -21.61 10.15 5.51
N ILE A 52 -20.98 8.97 5.42
CA ILE A 52 -20.77 8.25 4.16
C ILE A 52 -21.51 6.90 4.27
N ASP A 53 -22.52 6.69 3.43
CA ASP A 53 -23.19 5.39 3.33
C ASP A 53 -22.49 4.51 2.31
N LEU A 54 -21.74 3.52 2.81
CA LEU A 54 -20.98 2.57 1.98
C LEU A 54 -21.87 1.61 1.17
N SER A 55 -23.17 1.50 1.50
CA SER A 55 -24.13 0.63 0.80
C SER A 55 -25.01 1.40 -0.20
N GLY A 56 -24.88 2.74 -0.24
CA GLY A 56 -25.64 3.60 -1.12
C GLY A 56 -25.09 3.67 -2.56
N PRO A 57 -25.71 4.48 -3.44
CA PRO A 57 -25.22 4.69 -4.80
C PRO A 57 -23.78 5.24 -4.82
N ARG A 58 -22.93 4.68 -5.68
CA ARG A 58 -21.50 5.03 -5.78
C ARG A 58 -21.26 6.53 -6.01
N GLU A 59 -22.12 7.18 -6.77
CA GLU A 59 -22.08 8.63 -7.02
C GLU A 59 -22.26 9.47 -5.74
N ALA A 60 -23.10 9.00 -4.81
CA ALA A 60 -23.32 9.68 -3.53
C ALA A 60 -22.11 9.54 -2.61
N VAL A 61 -21.46 8.36 -2.63
CA VAL A 61 -20.22 8.10 -1.88
C VAL A 61 -19.08 8.97 -2.42
N ASP A 62 -18.92 9.04 -3.73
CA ASP A 62 -17.85 9.85 -4.35
C ASP A 62 -18.02 11.35 -4.10
N LYS A 63 -19.27 11.86 -4.04
CA LYS A 63 -19.56 13.26 -3.65
C LYS A 63 -19.32 13.54 -2.17
N ALA A 64 -19.43 12.55 -1.30
CA ALA A 64 -19.19 12.72 0.13
C ALA A 64 -17.68 12.67 0.48
N ILE A 65 -16.84 12.09 -0.40
CA ILE A 65 -15.40 11.90 -0.16
C ILE A 65 -14.54 12.98 -0.85
N ASN A 66 -15.01 13.62 -1.93
CA ASN A 66 -14.27 14.61 -2.71
C ASN A 66 -14.91 16.00 -2.63
#